data_AF-A0A498QDA8-F1
#
_entry.id   AF-A0A498QDA8-F1
#
_cell.length_a   1.000
_cell.length_b   1.000
_cell.length_c   1.000
_cell.angle_alpha   90.00
_cell.angle_beta   90.00
_cell.angle_gamma   90.00
#
_symmetry.space_group_name_H-M   'P 1'
#
loop_
_entity.id
_entity.type
_entity.pdbx_description
1 polymer ?
#
loop_
_entity_poly.entity_id
_entity_poly.type
_entity_poly.pdbx_seq_one_letter_code
_entity_poly.pdbx_strand_id
1 'polypeptide(L)'
;MDLDRITNPLRLAKGPHQPGTGTGCAMNVISYINGDARITDYPACSARPLAAFVQSCNDLLAGPGGYLTPENSIIALDLGWQTVGTAGVSSRVVHAWVAELLTSPTWGVVQYARITTVKAISDIAELHRRVSRGTMPTLASWHNARDIAIGEASTLVPASNPAGFHALQAAHQSAELIEGRRQASMDDVTGSALRAHMLGTGIDSPSRYALVTSEAIQSWRRLAGLPQAARASRNQPAGGALARTDRHLARTSA
;
A
#
# COMPACT_ATOMS: atom_id res chain seq x y z
N MET A 1 11.53 -27.23 14.55
CA MET A 1 12.22 -26.64 13.38
C MET A 1 13.70 -26.75 13.68
N ASP A 2 14.45 -27.42 12.81
CA ASP A 2 15.89 -27.61 12.97
C ASP A 2 16.60 -26.34 12.46
N LEU A 3 16.94 -25.45 13.39
CA LEU A 3 17.51 -24.13 13.10
C LEU A 3 18.88 -24.24 12.43
N ASP A 4 19.56 -25.37 12.57
CA ASP A 4 20.89 -25.65 12.00
C ASP A 4 20.85 -25.84 10.47
N ARG A 5 19.65 -25.97 9.88
CA ARG A 5 19.46 -26.05 8.42
C ARG A 5 19.37 -24.67 7.73
N ILE A 6 19.29 -23.57 8.49
CA ILE A 6 19.25 -22.21 7.94
C ILE A 6 20.70 -21.75 7.68
N THR A 7 21.23 -22.11 6.52
CA THR A 7 22.61 -21.76 6.12
C THR A 7 22.73 -20.37 5.49
N ASN A 8 21.60 -19.72 5.19
CA ASN A 8 21.51 -18.37 4.65
C ASN A 8 20.36 -17.61 5.34
N PRO A 9 20.47 -16.28 5.53
CA PRO A 9 19.36 -15.47 6.03
C PRO A 9 18.11 -15.69 5.17
N LEU A 10 16.93 -15.67 5.79
CA LEU A 10 15.67 -15.78 5.06
C LEU A 10 15.57 -14.62 4.05
N ARG A 11 15.43 -14.94 2.75
CA ARG A 11 15.34 -13.95 1.67
C ARG A 11 13.94 -13.97 1.09
N LEU A 12 13.30 -12.80 1.06
CA LEU A 12 12.05 -12.65 0.33
C LEU A 12 12.30 -12.59 -1.17
N ALA A 13 11.30 -13.00 -1.95
CA ALA A 13 11.38 -13.04 -3.40
C ALA A 13 10.15 -12.37 -4.05
N LYS A 14 10.36 -11.90 -5.28
CA LYS A 14 9.34 -11.33 -6.16
C LYS A 14 8.45 -12.41 -6.76
N GLY A 15 7.21 -12.03 -7.03
CA GLY A 15 6.29 -12.76 -7.88
C GLY A 15 5.45 -13.80 -7.14
N PRO A 16 4.61 -14.56 -7.87
CA PRO A 16 3.80 -15.60 -7.28
C PRO A 16 4.68 -16.79 -6.88
N HIS A 17 4.49 -17.30 -5.67
CA HIS A 17 5.26 -18.43 -5.14
C HIS A 17 4.41 -19.71 -5.13
N GLN A 18 4.98 -20.81 -5.63
CA GLN A 18 4.34 -22.11 -5.57
C GLN A 18 4.81 -22.87 -4.33
N PRO A 19 3.97 -23.75 -3.75
CA PRO A 19 4.40 -24.62 -2.67
C PRO A 19 5.66 -25.43 -3.05
N GLY A 20 6.66 -25.46 -2.16
CA GLY A 20 7.88 -26.25 -2.35
C GLY A 20 9.04 -25.53 -3.05
N THR A 21 8.87 -24.29 -3.54
CA THR A 21 9.97 -23.52 -4.15
C THR A 21 11.02 -23.03 -3.15
N GLY A 22 10.68 -23.00 -1.86
CA GLY A 22 11.52 -22.39 -0.82
C GLY A 22 11.56 -20.85 -0.89
N THR A 23 10.68 -20.24 -1.68
CA THR A 23 10.57 -18.79 -1.86
C THR A 23 9.24 -18.26 -1.32
N GLY A 24 9.22 -16.99 -0.91
CA GLY A 24 8.02 -16.33 -0.41
C GLY A 24 8.16 -14.81 -0.41
N CYS A 25 7.04 -14.11 -0.49
CA CYS A 25 6.95 -12.67 -0.30
C CYS A 25 6.63 -12.34 1.16
N ALA A 26 6.66 -11.05 1.52
CA ALA A 26 6.28 -10.60 2.87
C ALA A 26 4.88 -11.10 3.28
N MET A 27 3.90 -11.09 2.38
CA MET A 27 2.53 -11.52 2.71
C MET A 27 2.44 -13.03 2.98
N ASN A 28 3.29 -13.86 2.38
CA ASN A 28 3.36 -15.29 2.71
C ASN A 28 3.87 -15.53 4.13
N VAL A 29 4.81 -14.69 4.59
CA VAL A 29 5.28 -14.70 5.99
C VAL A 29 4.15 -14.30 6.93
N ILE A 30 3.38 -13.26 6.60
CA ILE A 30 2.19 -12.88 7.37
C ILE A 30 1.18 -14.04 7.43
N SER A 31 0.89 -14.67 6.28
CA SER A 31 -0.03 -15.81 6.17
C SER A 31 0.40 -16.99 7.04
N TYR A 32 1.70 -17.32 7.03
CA TYR A 32 2.27 -18.36 7.87
C TYR A 32 2.11 -18.05 9.35
N ILE A 33 2.46 -16.84 9.78
CA ILE A 33 2.39 -16.47 11.20
C ILE A 33 0.94 -16.33 11.68
N ASN A 34 0.03 -15.89 10.82
CA ASN A 34 -1.40 -15.88 11.11
C ASN A 34 -1.98 -17.30 11.28
N GLY A 35 -1.28 -18.32 10.78
CA GLY A 35 -1.76 -19.70 10.82
C GLY A 35 -2.82 -20.00 9.76
N ASP A 36 -2.77 -19.33 8.61
CA ASP A 36 -3.68 -19.63 7.51
C ASP A 36 -3.53 -21.09 7.06
N ALA A 37 -4.65 -21.77 6.78
CA ALA A 37 -4.65 -23.17 6.34
C ALA A 37 -3.86 -23.40 5.04
N ARG A 38 -3.75 -22.36 4.21
CA ARG A 38 -2.92 -22.34 3.01
C ARG A 38 -2.18 -21.02 2.94
N ILE A 39 -0.87 -21.09 2.76
CA ILE A 39 -0.02 -19.92 2.55
C ILE A 39 -0.47 -19.18 1.29
N THR A 40 -0.74 -17.88 1.45
CA THR A 40 -1.29 -17.01 0.41
C THR A 40 -0.66 -15.62 0.47
N ASP A 41 -0.82 -14.86 -0.62
CA ASP A 41 -0.48 -13.43 -0.65
C ASP A 41 -1.56 -12.55 -0.02
N TYR A 42 -2.70 -13.14 0.35
CA TYR A 42 -3.85 -12.45 0.94
C TYR A 42 -4.26 -13.06 2.28
N PRO A 43 -3.45 -12.87 3.33
CA PRO A 43 -3.71 -13.46 4.63
C PRO A 43 -5.09 -13.08 5.18
N ALA A 44 -5.74 -13.99 5.90
CA ALA A 44 -7.09 -13.74 6.43
C ALA A 44 -7.15 -12.56 7.41
N CYS A 45 -6.03 -12.24 8.07
CA CYS A 45 -5.90 -11.10 8.99
C CYS A 45 -5.71 -9.73 8.32
N SER A 46 -5.44 -9.71 7.01
CA SER A 46 -5.07 -8.50 6.27
C SER A 46 -6.18 -8.09 5.30
N ALA A 47 -6.47 -6.79 5.23
CA ALA A 47 -7.32 -6.27 4.18
C ALA A 47 -6.67 -6.56 2.83
N ARG A 48 -7.39 -7.29 1.98
CA ARG A 48 -6.93 -7.71 0.65
C ARG A 48 -6.34 -6.57 -0.21
N PRO A 49 -6.94 -5.36 -0.30
CA PRO A 49 -6.31 -4.26 -1.05
C PRO A 49 -4.95 -3.86 -0.48
N LEU A 50 -4.79 -3.83 0.86
CA LEU A 50 -3.50 -3.49 1.49
C LEU A 50 -2.45 -4.58 1.25
N ALA A 51 -2.85 -5.85 1.30
CA ALA A 51 -1.98 -6.97 0.96
C ALA A 51 -1.46 -6.87 -0.50
N ALA A 52 -2.30 -6.42 -1.44
CA ALA A 52 -1.89 -6.18 -2.82
C ALA A 52 -0.87 -5.03 -2.96
N PHE A 53 -1.04 -3.95 -2.19
CA PHE A 53 -0.04 -2.88 -2.09
C PHE A 53 1.31 -3.39 -1.57
N VAL A 54 1.30 -4.19 -0.49
CA VAL A 54 2.54 -4.78 0.06
C VAL A 54 3.18 -5.75 -0.92
N GLN A 55 2.40 -6.60 -1.61
CA GLN A 55 2.92 -7.51 -2.62
C GLN A 55 3.60 -6.74 -3.77
N SER A 56 2.95 -5.70 -4.28
CA SER A 56 3.52 -4.87 -5.35
C SER A 56 4.78 -4.14 -4.87
N CYS A 57 4.81 -3.68 -3.63
CA CYS A 57 5.99 -3.07 -3.02
C CYS A 57 7.14 -4.08 -2.88
N ASN A 58 6.86 -5.30 -2.38
CA ASN A 58 7.82 -6.40 -2.29
C ASN A 58 8.45 -6.68 -3.66
N ASP A 59 7.64 -6.77 -4.70
CA ASP A 59 8.09 -7.08 -6.06
C ASP A 59 8.95 -5.96 -6.67
N LEU A 60 8.68 -4.69 -6.33
CA LEU A 60 9.49 -3.54 -6.75
C LEU A 60 10.80 -3.43 -5.95
N LEU A 61 10.81 -3.89 -4.71
CA LEU A 61 12.01 -3.89 -3.85
C LEU A 61 12.97 -5.05 -4.18
N ALA A 62 12.55 -6.03 -4.96
CA ALA A 62 13.39 -7.13 -5.40
C ALA A 62 14.46 -6.65 -6.41
N GLY A 63 15.69 -7.12 -6.22
CA GLY A 63 16.78 -6.84 -7.16
C GLY A 63 16.68 -7.68 -8.45
N PRO A 64 17.66 -7.54 -9.37
CA PRO A 64 17.64 -8.24 -10.67
C PRO A 64 17.53 -9.77 -10.57
N GLY A 65 18.03 -10.37 -9.49
CA GLY A 65 17.93 -11.81 -9.23
C GLY A 65 16.56 -12.27 -8.69
N GLY A 66 15.57 -11.39 -8.58
CA GLY A 66 14.23 -11.71 -8.07
C GLY A 66 14.14 -11.83 -6.54
N TYR A 67 15.23 -11.60 -5.82
CA TYR A 67 15.27 -11.61 -4.36
C TYR A 67 15.45 -10.21 -3.80
N LEU A 68 14.88 -9.96 -2.62
CA LEU A 68 15.12 -8.76 -1.85
C LEU A 68 16.48 -8.86 -1.15
N THR A 69 17.13 -7.72 -0.93
CA THR A 69 18.24 -7.61 0.01
C THR A 69 17.71 -7.75 1.46
N PRO A 70 18.57 -7.98 2.46
CA PRO A 70 18.15 -7.99 3.86
C PRO A 70 17.40 -6.72 4.27
N GLU A 71 17.88 -5.54 3.86
CA GLU A 71 17.30 -4.23 4.18
C GLU A 71 15.91 -4.09 3.56
N ASN A 72 15.78 -4.44 2.28
CA ASN A 72 14.50 -4.41 1.59
C ASN A 72 13.52 -5.44 2.13
N SER A 73 14.02 -6.58 2.60
CA SER A 73 13.18 -7.61 3.25
C SER A 73 12.58 -7.09 4.54
N ILE A 74 13.36 -6.35 5.35
CA ILE A 74 12.85 -5.69 6.57
C ILE A 74 11.76 -4.68 6.23
N ILE A 75 11.96 -3.86 5.18
CA ILE A 75 10.95 -2.88 4.73
C ILE A 75 9.64 -3.59 4.33
N ALA A 76 9.73 -4.64 3.51
CA ALA A 76 8.55 -5.37 3.05
C ALA A 76 7.83 -6.09 4.20
N LEU A 77 8.58 -6.69 5.14
CA LEU A 77 8.02 -7.33 6.33
C LEU A 77 7.37 -6.33 7.28
N ASP A 78 7.99 -5.17 7.51
CA ASP A 78 7.40 -4.10 8.33
C ASP A 78 6.06 -3.68 7.74
N LEU A 79 6.01 -3.35 6.45
CA LEU A 79 4.76 -3.01 5.76
C LEU A 79 3.73 -4.15 5.85
N GLY A 80 4.15 -5.40 5.66
CA GLY A 80 3.30 -6.58 5.83
C GLY A 80 2.69 -6.65 7.23
N TRP A 81 3.49 -6.43 8.28
CA TRP A 81 3.05 -6.45 9.68
C TRP A 81 2.02 -5.36 9.96
N GLN A 82 2.17 -4.18 9.35
CA GLN A 82 1.21 -3.09 9.50
C GLN A 82 -0.18 -3.43 8.94
N THR A 83 -0.29 -4.43 8.04
CA THR A 83 -1.58 -4.91 7.53
C THR A 83 -2.31 -5.85 8.49
N VAL A 84 -1.65 -6.38 9.53
CA VAL A 84 -2.28 -7.32 10.46
C VAL A 84 -3.42 -6.63 11.23
N GLY A 85 -4.57 -7.32 11.29
CA GLY A 85 -5.78 -6.85 11.96
C GLY A 85 -6.59 -5.83 11.14
N THR A 86 -6.28 -5.65 9.86
CA THR A 86 -7.02 -4.71 8.98
C THR A 86 -8.18 -5.35 8.24
N ALA A 87 -8.30 -6.68 8.27
CA ALA A 87 -9.43 -7.41 7.69
C ALA A 87 -10.75 -7.16 8.44
N GLY A 88 -11.88 -7.46 7.79
CA GLY A 88 -13.20 -7.50 8.43
C GLY A 88 -13.80 -6.13 8.81
N VAL A 89 -13.24 -5.02 8.32
CA VAL A 89 -13.78 -3.67 8.58
C VAL A 89 -15.13 -3.46 7.89
N SER A 90 -15.91 -2.49 8.41
CA SER A 90 -17.20 -2.14 7.81
C SER A 90 -17.06 -1.60 6.38
N SER A 91 -18.10 -1.76 5.56
CA SER A 91 -18.14 -1.20 4.21
C SER A 91 -17.91 0.32 4.18
N ARG A 92 -18.33 1.04 5.23
CA ARG A 92 -18.11 2.49 5.36
C ARG A 92 -16.63 2.85 5.37
N VAL A 93 -15.80 2.04 6.03
CA VAL A 93 -14.33 2.21 6.03
C VAL A 93 -13.78 1.99 4.61
N VAL A 94 -14.26 0.95 3.91
CA VAL A 94 -13.85 0.68 2.53
C VAL A 94 -14.18 1.87 1.62
N HIS A 95 -15.41 2.40 1.68
CA HIS A 95 -15.78 3.57 0.89
C HIS A 95 -14.96 4.81 1.25
N ALA A 96 -14.73 5.07 2.55
CA ALA A 96 -13.87 6.18 2.97
C ALA A 96 -12.44 6.03 2.43
N TRP A 97 -11.88 4.81 2.50
CA TRP A 97 -10.53 4.55 2.03
C TRP A 97 -10.40 4.65 0.52
N VAL A 98 -11.39 4.20 -0.24
CA VAL A 98 -11.44 4.40 -1.70
C VAL A 98 -11.47 5.90 -2.03
N ALA A 99 -12.23 6.71 -1.30
CA ALA A 99 -12.22 8.16 -1.51
C ALA A 99 -10.81 8.76 -1.28
N GLU A 100 -10.10 8.32 -0.24
CA GLU A 100 -8.71 8.73 0.01
C GLU A 100 -7.75 8.22 -1.08
N LEU A 101 -7.87 6.96 -1.50
CA LEU A 101 -7.10 6.37 -2.60
C LEU A 101 -7.25 7.20 -3.88
N LEU A 102 -8.45 7.68 -4.15
CA LEU A 102 -8.74 8.50 -5.32
C LEU A 102 -8.19 9.92 -5.16
N THR A 103 -8.40 10.57 -4.02
CA THR A 103 -8.28 12.05 -3.90
C THR A 103 -7.26 12.57 -2.91
N SER A 104 -6.58 11.71 -2.14
CA SER A 104 -5.58 12.19 -1.20
C SER A 104 -4.46 12.93 -1.94
N PRO A 105 -4.13 14.19 -1.57
CA PRO A 105 -3.11 14.96 -2.27
C PRO A 105 -1.69 14.42 -2.03
N THR A 106 -1.49 13.61 -0.99
CA THR A 106 -0.17 13.12 -0.60
C THR A 106 0.15 11.73 -1.17
N TRP A 107 -0.87 10.89 -1.37
CA TRP A 107 -0.67 9.51 -1.81
C TRP A 107 -1.73 8.99 -2.76
N GLY A 108 -2.82 9.72 -3.01
CA GLY A 108 -3.90 9.27 -3.89
C GLY A 108 -3.52 9.33 -5.36
N VAL A 109 -4.31 8.69 -6.22
CA VAL A 109 -4.04 8.61 -7.66
C VAL A 109 -4.34 9.92 -8.40
N VAL A 110 -5.09 10.85 -7.79
CA VAL A 110 -5.39 12.18 -8.38
C VAL A 110 -4.14 12.97 -8.75
N GLN A 111 -3.01 12.76 -8.06
CA GLN A 111 -1.75 13.43 -8.35
C GLN A 111 -1.19 13.12 -9.75
N TYR A 112 -1.66 12.04 -10.39
CA TYR A 112 -1.27 11.64 -11.74
C TYR A 112 -2.28 12.10 -12.81
N ALA A 113 -3.42 12.65 -12.39
CA ALA A 113 -4.47 13.09 -13.29
C ALA A 113 -4.12 14.42 -13.95
N ARG A 114 -4.65 14.65 -15.16
CA ARG A 114 -4.61 15.99 -15.76
C ARG A 114 -5.63 16.87 -15.06
N ILE A 115 -5.38 18.18 -15.03
CA ILE A 115 -6.30 19.16 -14.42
C ILE A 115 -7.74 18.99 -14.95
N THR A 116 -7.90 18.70 -16.26
CA THR A 116 -9.19 18.48 -16.90
C THR A 116 -9.94 17.25 -16.36
N THR A 117 -9.22 16.24 -15.87
CA THR A 117 -9.81 14.95 -15.42
C THR A 117 -9.90 14.81 -13.91
N VAL A 118 -9.29 15.73 -13.14
CA VAL A 118 -9.38 15.76 -11.66
C VAL A 118 -10.83 15.81 -11.18
N LYS A 119 -11.70 16.54 -11.88
CA LYS A 119 -13.11 16.66 -11.51
C LYS A 119 -13.82 15.31 -11.53
N ALA A 120 -13.62 14.50 -12.56
CA ALA A 120 -14.25 13.18 -12.67
C ALA A 120 -13.84 12.24 -11.52
N ILE A 121 -12.56 12.25 -11.13
CA ILE A 121 -12.06 11.48 -9.98
C ILE A 121 -12.69 11.99 -8.67
N SER A 122 -12.76 13.31 -8.53
CA SER A 122 -13.28 13.96 -7.31
C SER A 122 -14.78 13.73 -7.13
N ASP A 123 -15.55 13.77 -8.22
CA ASP A 123 -16.99 13.50 -8.22
C ASP A 123 -17.29 12.08 -7.72
N ILE A 124 -16.56 11.07 -8.23
CA ILE A 124 -16.71 9.67 -7.78
C ILE A 124 -16.29 9.52 -6.32
N ALA A 125 -15.16 10.13 -5.92
CA ALA A 125 -14.71 10.08 -4.53
C ALA A 125 -15.71 10.71 -3.55
N GLU A 126 -16.42 11.78 -3.94
CA GLU A 126 -17.47 12.37 -3.11
C GLU A 126 -18.66 11.43 -2.93
N LEU A 127 -19.03 10.65 -3.95
CA LEU A 127 -20.05 9.60 -3.81
C LEU A 127 -19.62 8.55 -2.77
N HIS A 128 -18.35 8.14 -2.78
CA HIS A 128 -17.79 7.27 -1.75
C HIS A 128 -17.83 7.91 -0.34
N ARG A 129 -17.47 9.19 -0.21
CA ARG A 129 -17.56 9.93 1.08
C ARG A 129 -18.98 10.07 1.60
N ARG A 130 -19.98 10.15 0.71
CA ARG A 130 -21.39 10.15 1.13
C ARG A 130 -21.78 8.79 1.72
N VAL A 131 -21.38 7.69 1.07
CA VAL A 131 -21.64 6.33 1.58
C VAL A 131 -20.96 6.10 2.92
N SER A 132 -19.71 6.54 3.10
CA SER A 132 -19.01 6.38 4.39
C SER A 132 -19.73 7.11 5.53
N ARG A 133 -20.29 8.30 5.25
CA ARG A 133 -21.14 9.07 6.18
C ARG A 133 -22.55 8.47 6.36
N GLY A 134 -22.94 7.48 5.58
CA GLY A 134 -24.22 6.76 5.71
C GLY A 134 -25.32 7.26 4.78
N THR A 135 -25.00 8.17 3.88
CA THR A 135 -25.92 8.64 2.85
C THR A 135 -25.68 7.82 1.59
N MET A 136 -26.68 7.05 1.16
CA MET A 136 -26.59 6.28 -0.08
C MET A 136 -26.95 7.18 -1.27
N PRO A 137 -26.01 7.50 -2.19
CA PRO A 137 -26.35 8.16 -3.44
C PRO A 137 -27.20 7.24 -4.33
N THR A 138 -27.95 7.84 -5.26
CA THR A 138 -28.76 7.04 -6.20
C THR A 138 -27.86 6.30 -7.19
N LEU A 139 -28.34 5.18 -7.72
CA LEU A 139 -27.63 4.42 -8.75
C LEU A 139 -27.33 5.29 -9.99
N ALA A 140 -28.27 6.16 -10.37
CA ALA A 140 -28.09 7.12 -11.45
C ALA A 140 -26.92 8.10 -11.21
N SER A 141 -26.68 8.54 -9.97
CA SER A 141 -25.51 9.36 -9.65
C SER A 141 -24.20 8.62 -9.87
N TRP A 142 -24.15 7.33 -9.52
CA TRP A 142 -22.97 6.47 -9.73
C TRP A 142 -22.73 6.21 -11.22
N HIS A 143 -23.76 5.83 -11.96
CA HIS A 143 -23.66 5.60 -13.41
C HIS A 143 -23.22 6.87 -14.14
N ASN A 144 -23.83 8.02 -13.85
CA ASN A 144 -23.43 9.29 -14.48
C ASN A 144 -21.96 9.65 -14.19
N ALA A 145 -21.51 9.53 -12.94
CA ALA A 145 -20.12 9.81 -12.59
C ALA A 145 -19.13 8.83 -13.27
N ARG A 146 -19.50 7.54 -13.34
CA ARG A 146 -18.74 6.51 -14.05
C ARG A 146 -18.62 6.81 -15.54
N ASP A 147 -19.74 7.12 -16.18
CA ASP A 147 -19.79 7.34 -17.63
C ASP A 147 -18.99 8.59 -18.03
N ILE A 148 -19.03 9.65 -17.20
CA ILE A 148 -18.14 10.80 -17.33
C ILE A 148 -16.66 10.39 -17.25
N ALA A 149 -16.28 9.62 -16.21
CA ALA A 149 -14.90 9.17 -16.05
C ALA A 149 -14.41 8.27 -17.21
N ILE A 150 -15.28 7.43 -17.76
CA ILE A 150 -15.01 6.62 -18.96
C ILE A 150 -14.83 7.52 -20.19
N GLY A 151 -15.68 8.53 -20.37
CA GLY A 151 -15.57 9.51 -21.44
C GLY A 151 -14.23 10.25 -21.38
N GLU A 152 -13.85 10.74 -20.19
CA GLU A 152 -12.55 11.39 -19.96
C GLU A 152 -11.37 10.43 -20.22
N ALA A 153 -11.46 9.17 -19.78
CA ALA A 153 -10.44 8.15 -20.06
C ALA A 153 -10.29 7.85 -21.56
N SER A 154 -11.39 7.90 -22.31
CA SER A 154 -11.40 7.62 -23.76
C SER A 154 -10.78 8.75 -24.59
N THR A 155 -10.75 9.98 -24.07
CA THR A 155 -10.10 11.11 -24.74
C THR A 155 -8.60 11.21 -24.42
N LEU A 156 -8.14 10.49 -23.40
CA LEU A 156 -6.72 10.40 -23.08
C LEU A 156 -6.01 9.48 -24.07
N VAL A 157 -4.93 9.97 -24.65
CA VAL A 157 -3.94 9.11 -25.32
C VAL A 157 -3.15 8.42 -24.22
N PRO A 158 -3.31 7.09 -23.98
CA PRO A 158 -2.70 6.43 -22.82
C PRO A 158 -1.18 6.54 -22.81
N ALA A 159 -0.55 6.55 -23.99
CA ALA A 159 0.89 6.73 -24.13
C ALA A 159 1.41 8.09 -23.62
N SER A 160 0.58 9.14 -23.59
CA SER A 160 0.97 10.48 -23.17
C SER A 160 0.79 10.73 -21.67
N ASN A 161 -0.06 9.96 -20.98
CA ASN A 161 -0.20 9.99 -19.52
C ASN A 161 -0.73 8.65 -19.00
N PRO A 162 0.11 7.60 -18.98
CA PRO A 162 -0.33 6.25 -18.62
C PRO A 162 -0.74 6.16 -17.13
N ALA A 163 -0.08 6.91 -16.24
CA ALA A 163 -0.44 6.96 -14.83
C ALA A 163 -1.82 7.60 -14.61
N GLY A 164 -2.10 8.73 -15.29
CA GLY A 164 -3.40 9.38 -15.23
C GLY A 164 -4.54 8.57 -15.86
N PHE A 165 -4.25 7.79 -16.92
CA PHE A 165 -5.20 6.84 -17.49
C PHE A 165 -5.63 5.80 -16.44
N HIS A 166 -4.68 5.18 -15.75
CA HIS A 166 -4.99 4.21 -14.70
C HIS A 166 -5.63 4.84 -13.44
N ALA A 167 -5.34 6.11 -13.15
CA ALA A 167 -6.03 6.85 -12.09
C ALA A 167 -7.54 6.99 -12.38
N LEU A 168 -7.91 7.33 -13.61
CA LEU A 168 -9.31 7.32 -14.04
C LEU A 168 -9.91 5.91 -14.08
N GLN A 169 -9.10 4.92 -14.47
CA GLN A 169 -9.53 3.52 -14.46
C GLN A 169 -9.95 3.07 -13.05
N ALA A 170 -9.11 3.37 -12.05
CA ALA A 170 -9.44 3.11 -10.65
C ALA A 170 -10.71 3.84 -10.22
N ALA A 171 -10.90 5.10 -10.65
CA ALA A 171 -12.09 5.87 -10.32
C ALA A 171 -13.37 5.23 -10.90
N HIS A 172 -13.45 4.96 -12.20
CA HIS A 172 -14.69 4.44 -12.78
C HIS A 172 -14.98 2.99 -12.34
N GLN A 173 -13.95 2.16 -12.10
CA GLN A 173 -14.13 0.82 -11.53
C GLN A 173 -14.66 0.87 -10.10
N SER A 174 -14.31 1.91 -9.32
CA SER A 174 -14.77 2.04 -7.94
C SER A 174 -16.26 2.33 -7.82
N ALA A 175 -16.86 2.94 -8.84
CA ALA A 175 -18.30 3.14 -8.92
C ALA A 175 -19.09 1.82 -8.96
N GLU A 176 -18.46 0.71 -9.38
CA GLU A 176 -19.11 -0.61 -9.47
C GLU A 176 -19.21 -1.33 -8.12
N LEU A 177 -18.53 -0.84 -7.08
CA LEU A 177 -18.58 -1.42 -5.72
C LEU A 177 -19.99 -1.41 -5.11
N ILE A 178 -20.87 -0.53 -5.59
CA ILE A 178 -22.24 -0.36 -5.11
C ILE A 178 -23.17 -1.48 -5.60
N GLU A 179 -22.83 -2.16 -6.69
CA GLU A 179 -23.68 -3.19 -7.33
C GLU A 179 -23.52 -4.59 -6.70
N GLY A 180 -22.94 -4.69 -5.50
CA GLY A 180 -22.83 -5.95 -4.76
C GLY A 180 -21.73 -6.91 -5.23
N ARG A 181 -21.00 -6.61 -6.32
CA ARG A 181 -19.83 -7.37 -6.81
C ARG A 181 -18.52 -7.02 -6.08
N ARG A 182 -18.60 -6.82 -4.75
CA ARG A 182 -17.60 -6.07 -3.97
C ARG A 182 -16.16 -6.59 -4.11
N GLN A 183 -15.95 -7.91 -4.18
CA GLN A 183 -14.59 -8.46 -4.10
C GLN A 183 -13.81 -8.33 -5.41
N ALA A 184 -14.39 -8.74 -6.54
CA ALA A 184 -13.75 -8.61 -7.85
C ALA A 184 -13.55 -7.13 -8.21
N SER A 185 -14.56 -6.29 -7.95
CA SER A 185 -14.48 -4.84 -8.20
C SER A 185 -13.40 -4.16 -7.35
N MET A 186 -13.20 -4.55 -6.07
CA MET A 186 -12.14 -3.96 -5.25
C MET A 186 -10.74 -4.36 -5.73
N ASP A 187 -10.57 -5.59 -6.21
CA ASP A 187 -9.31 -6.07 -6.78
C ASP A 187 -8.98 -5.28 -8.06
N ASP A 188 -9.98 -4.97 -8.90
CA ASP A 188 -9.81 -4.15 -10.11
C ASP A 188 -9.41 -2.70 -9.78
N VAL A 189 -10.13 -2.05 -8.85
CA VAL A 189 -9.81 -0.70 -8.36
C VAL A 189 -8.39 -0.65 -7.84
N THR A 190 -8.03 -1.61 -6.99
CA THR A 190 -6.70 -1.69 -6.40
C THR A 190 -5.65 -1.92 -7.48
N GLY A 191 -5.86 -2.85 -8.40
CA GLY A 191 -4.95 -3.13 -9.50
C GLY A 191 -4.70 -1.92 -10.39
N SER A 192 -5.73 -1.14 -10.70
CA SER A 192 -5.59 0.10 -11.47
C SER A 192 -4.85 1.18 -10.69
N ALA A 193 -5.13 1.34 -9.40
CA ALA A 193 -4.39 2.29 -8.57
C ALA A 193 -2.91 1.91 -8.41
N LEU A 194 -2.59 0.63 -8.22
CA LEU A 194 -1.22 0.12 -8.17
C LEU A 194 -0.46 0.43 -9.47
N ARG A 195 -1.10 0.23 -10.64
CA ARG A 195 -0.53 0.61 -11.94
C ARG A 195 -0.30 2.11 -12.06
N ALA A 196 -1.27 2.93 -11.62
CA ALA A 196 -1.12 4.38 -11.61
C ALA A 196 0.08 4.82 -10.77
N HIS A 197 0.24 4.25 -9.57
CA HIS A 197 1.41 4.50 -8.72
C HIS A 197 2.71 4.04 -9.37
N MET A 198 2.78 2.81 -9.88
CA MET A 198 4.01 2.28 -10.50
C MET A 198 4.49 3.15 -11.66
N LEU A 199 3.56 3.59 -12.51
CA LEU A 199 3.86 4.44 -13.67
C LEU A 199 4.16 5.88 -13.25
N GLY A 200 3.47 6.39 -12.24
CA GLY A 200 3.59 7.78 -11.79
C GLY A 200 4.80 8.04 -10.88
N THR A 201 5.23 7.08 -10.05
CA THR A 201 6.44 7.21 -9.23
C THR A 201 7.73 6.94 -9.99
N GLY A 202 7.62 6.24 -11.13
CA GLY A 202 8.74 5.64 -11.85
C GLY A 202 9.16 4.31 -11.21
N ILE A 203 9.49 3.32 -12.04
CA ILE A 203 9.90 1.97 -11.62
C ILE A 203 11.21 2.02 -10.79
N ASP A 204 12.05 3.04 -11.02
CA ASP A 204 13.34 3.22 -10.35
C ASP A 204 13.23 3.85 -8.95
N SER A 205 12.02 4.02 -8.41
CA SER A 205 11.82 4.56 -7.06
C SER A 205 11.05 3.63 -6.11
N PRO A 206 11.56 2.43 -5.79
CA PRO A 206 10.94 1.53 -4.81
C PRO A 206 10.66 2.20 -3.46
N SER A 207 11.54 3.12 -3.02
CA SER A 207 11.35 3.89 -1.78
C SER A 207 10.10 4.77 -1.81
N ARG A 208 9.76 5.39 -2.95
CA ARG A 208 8.51 6.17 -3.09
C ARG A 208 7.29 5.25 -3.03
N TYR A 209 7.38 4.07 -3.65
CA TYR A 209 6.29 3.11 -3.61
C TYR A 209 6.05 2.54 -2.20
N ALA A 210 7.13 2.30 -1.44
CA ALA A 210 7.05 1.92 -0.02
C ALA A 210 6.36 3.01 0.82
N LEU A 211 6.63 4.30 0.54
CA LEU A 211 5.94 5.41 1.19
C LEU A 211 4.44 5.43 0.85
N VAL A 212 4.07 5.28 -0.42
CA VAL A 212 2.66 5.18 -0.84
C VAL A 212 1.97 3.99 -0.15
N THR A 213 2.63 2.84 -0.10
CA THR A 213 2.12 1.64 0.59
C THR A 213 1.91 1.90 2.08
N SER A 214 2.87 2.55 2.74
CA SER A 214 2.72 2.98 4.13
C SER A 214 1.53 3.92 4.30
N GLU A 215 1.38 4.95 3.47
CA GLU A 215 0.26 5.90 3.58
C GLU A 215 -1.10 5.22 3.35
N ALA A 216 -1.18 4.31 2.39
CA ALA A 216 -2.38 3.51 2.12
C ALA A 216 -2.80 2.69 3.35
N ILE A 217 -1.85 2.01 4.01
CA ILE A 217 -2.10 1.23 5.22
C ILE A 217 -2.50 2.13 6.39
N GLN A 218 -1.76 3.21 6.62
CA GLN A 218 -2.02 4.14 7.72
C GLN A 218 -3.36 4.86 7.56
N SER A 219 -3.75 5.19 6.32
CA SER A 219 -5.08 5.72 6.01
C SER A 219 -6.18 4.74 6.40
N TRP A 220 -6.04 3.45 6.02
CA TRP A 220 -7.00 2.41 6.38
C TRP A 220 -7.14 2.27 7.90
N ARG A 221 -6.01 2.19 8.62
CA ARG A 221 -6.00 2.04 10.08
C ARG A 221 -6.68 3.23 10.77
N ARG A 222 -6.38 4.47 10.34
CA ARG A 222 -7.05 5.69 10.83
C ARG A 222 -8.56 5.64 10.63
N LEU A 223 -8.99 5.33 9.40
CA LEU A 223 -10.42 5.27 9.05
C LEU A 223 -11.17 4.16 9.78
N ALA A 224 -10.48 3.06 10.11
CA ALA A 224 -11.01 1.94 10.86
C ALA A 224 -10.96 2.14 12.39
N GLY A 225 -10.35 3.21 12.89
CA GLY A 225 -10.12 3.40 14.33
C GLY A 225 -9.15 2.38 14.94
N LEU A 226 -8.29 1.76 14.11
CA LEU A 226 -7.31 0.77 14.57
C LEU A 226 -6.10 1.49 15.16
N PRO A 227 -5.40 0.89 16.15
CA PRO A 227 -4.15 1.42 16.67
C PRO A 227 -3.17 1.66 15.54
N GLN A 228 -2.46 2.79 15.57
CA GLN A 228 -1.38 3.00 14.61
C GLN A 228 -0.31 1.92 14.81
N ALA A 229 0.18 1.37 13.71
CA ALA A 229 1.29 0.44 13.81
C ALA A 229 2.50 1.21 14.38
N ALA A 230 3.11 0.68 15.44
CA ALA A 230 4.34 1.24 15.97
C ALA A 230 5.37 1.20 14.85
N ARG A 231 5.81 2.37 14.37
CA ARG A 231 6.99 2.45 13.51
C ARG A 231 8.14 1.86 14.32
N ALA A 232 8.75 0.78 13.85
CA ALA A 232 10.02 0.33 14.41
C ALA A 232 10.95 1.55 14.39
N SER A 233 11.37 2.00 15.58
CA SER A 233 12.26 3.14 15.73
C SER A 233 13.47 2.90 14.84
N ARG A 234 13.68 3.75 13.83
CA ARG A 234 14.93 3.77 13.08
C ARG A 234 16.03 4.02 14.11
N ASN A 235 16.86 3.02 14.36
CA ASN A 235 18.06 3.17 15.17
C ASN A 235 18.85 4.38 14.63
N GLN A 236 18.90 5.44 15.43
CA GLN A 236 19.95 6.44 15.28
C GLN A 236 21.29 5.71 15.44
N PRO A 237 22.28 5.90 14.56
CA PRO A 237 23.61 5.40 14.84
C PRO A 237 24.10 6.08 16.12
N ALA A 238 24.46 5.27 17.12
CA ALA A 238 25.16 5.73 18.31
C ALA A 238 26.52 6.28 17.86
N GLY A 239 26.60 7.59 17.66
CA GLY A 239 27.81 8.26 17.20
C GLY A 239 27.77 9.73 17.58
N GLY A 240 28.13 10.05 18.83
CA GLY A 240 28.26 11.44 19.25
C GLY A 240 28.22 11.65 20.75
N ALA A 241 29.22 11.14 21.48
CA ALA A 241 29.55 11.63 22.81
C ALA A 241 31.03 11.36 23.17
N LEU A 242 31.94 12.03 22.46
CA LEU A 242 33.29 12.29 22.94
C LEU A 242 33.49 13.81 22.92
N ALA A 243 33.00 14.49 23.96
CA ALA A 243 33.51 15.79 24.37
C ALA A 243 32.96 16.17 25.75
N ARG A 244 33.88 16.64 26.62
CA ARG A 244 33.74 17.14 28.00
C ARG A 244 33.64 16.03 29.06
N THR A 245 34.51 15.99 30.08
CA THR A 245 35.19 17.10 30.76
C THR A 245 36.30 16.53 31.63
N ASP A 246 37.57 16.87 31.36
CA ASP A 246 38.61 16.77 32.37
C ASP A 246 38.43 17.92 33.36
N ARG A 247 37.95 17.59 34.56
CA ARG A 247 38.05 18.46 35.73
C ARG A 247 39.29 18.06 36.51
N HIS A 248 40.24 18.99 36.50
CA HIS A 248 41.14 19.37 37.59
C HIS A 248 40.96 18.65 38.93
N LEU A 249 42.08 18.16 39.50
CA LEU A 249 42.56 18.39 40.88
C LEU A 249 44.00 17.84 40.98
N ALA A 250 45.00 18.74 41.08
CA ALA A 250 45.77 19.06 42.30
C ALA A 250 47.07 18.23 42.40
N ARG A 251 48.23 18.87 42.17
CA ARG A 251 49.18 19.30 43.22
C ARG A 251 49.58 18.17 44.17
N THR A 252 50.82 17.68 44.02
CA THR A 252 51.85 17.56 45.08
C THR A 252 53.17 16.98 44.57
N SER A 253 54.29 17.64 44.95
CA SER A 253 55.66 17.09 45.20
C SER A 253 56.45 16.56 43.99
N ALA A 254 57.73 16.87 43.75
CA ALA A 254 58.79 17.56 44.50
C ALA A 254 59.77 18.16 43.46
#